data_AF-A0AAF1KVK0-F1
#
_entry.id   AF-A0AAF1KVK0-F1
#
_cell.length_a   1.000
_cell.length_b   1.000
_cell.length_c   1.000
_cell.angle_alpha   90.00
_cell.angle_beta   90.00
_cell.angle_gamma   90.00
#
_symmetry.space_group_name_H-M   'P 1'
#
loop_
_entity.id
_entity.type
_entity.pdbx_description
1 polymer ?
#
loop_
_entity_poly.entity_id
_entity_poly.type
_entity_poly.pdbx_seq_one_letter_code
_entity_poly.pdbx_strand_id
1 'polypeptide(L)'
;MKFVIGHELGHHVAGHLNTISVLLHLPGHLVPFLGQAYSRARELTCDRIGLVVSGDLRASRTALQMLACGSARLNAQMNPAAFEAQERMVPSTAGFILHIFSHYPRLTRRVKALGEWSPDANNSAASQLRQSAIRVEPQLS
;
A
#
# COMPACT_ATOMS: atom_id res chain seq x y z
N MET A 1 -10.72 -7.35 -10.16
CA MET A 1 -11.80 -7.81 -9.27
C MET A 1 -11.27 -8.55 -8.03
N LYS A 2 -10.44 -9.59 -8.16
CA LYS A 2 -9.86 -10.34 -7.01
C LYS A 2 -9.20 -9.44 -5.95
N PHE A 3 -8.44 -8.43 -6.37
CA PHE A 3 -7.81 -7.45 -5.47
C PHE A 3 -8.82 -6.78 -4.54
N VAL A 4 -9.92 -6.26 -5.09
CA VAL A 4 -10.95 -5.54 -4.30
C VAL A 4 -11.62 -6.51 -3.31
N ILE A 5 -11.95 -7.73 -3.77
CA ILE A 5 -12.51 -8.76 -2.87
C ILE A 5 -11.55 -9.08 -1.73
N GLY A 6 -10.26 -9.27 -2.03
CA GLY A 6 -9.24 -9.50 -1.01
C GLY A 6 -9.03 -8.33 -0.07
N HIS A 7 -9.15 -7.09 -0.56
CA HIS A 7 -9.08 -5.87 0.25
C HIS A 7 -10.22 -5.80 1.27
N GLU A 8 -11.46 -6.00 0.81
CA GLU A 8 -12.63 -6.04 1.70
C GLU A 8 -12.53 -7.20 2.71
N LEU A 9 -12.11 -8.40 2.26
CA LEU A 9 -11.84 -9.52 3.15
C LEU A 9 -10.76 -9.17 4.19
N GLY A 10 -9.75 -8.39 3.79
CA GLY A 10 -8.71 -7.89 4.68
C GLY A 10 -9.28 -7.03 5.82
N HIS A 11 -10.30 -6.20 5.56
CA HIS A 11 -10.97 -5.45 6.62
C HIS A 11 -11.66 -6.35 7.64
N HIS A 12 -12.25 -7.46 7.18
CA HIS A 12 -12.87 -8.44 8.07
C HIS A 12 -11.81 -9.24 8.86
N VAL A 13 -10.83 -9.82 8.18
CA VAL A 13 -9.84 -10.73 8.81
C VAL A 13 -8.89 -9.99 9.74
N ALA A 14 -8.49 -8.76 9.42
CA ALA A 14 -7.65 -7.94 10.30
C ALA A 14 -8.42 -7.37 11.51
N GLY A 15 -9.72 -7.68 11.66
CA GLY A 15 -10.54 -7.20 12.77
C GLY A 15 -10.79 -5.70 12.75
N HIS A 16 -10.59 -5.04 11.61
CA HIS A 16 -10.77 -3.59 11.46
C HIS A 16 -12.22 -3.14 11.65
N LEU A 17 -13.16 -4.07 11.56
CA LEU A 17 -14.60 -3.84 11.78
C LEU A 17 -15.07 -4.29 13.17
N ASN A 18 -14.19 -4.86 13.98
CA ASN A 18 -14.54 -5.34 15.32
C ASN A 18 -14.74 -4.15 16.27
N THR A 19 -15.95 -4.01 16.80
CA THR A 19 -16.35 -2.96 17.75
C THR A 19 -15.46 -2.94 19.00
N ILE A 20 -15.00 -4.11 19.48
CA ILE A 20 -14.10 -4.21 20.63
C ILE A 20 -12.73 -3.64 20.30
N SER A 21 -12.20 -3.93 19.11
CA SER A 21 -10.94 -3.36 18.63
C SER A 21 -11.04 -1.84 18.53
N VAL A 22 -12.14 -1.31 17.97
CA VAL A 22 -12.39 0.13 17.89
C VAL A 22 -12.44 0.77 19.29
N LEU A 23 -13.12 0.12 20.24
CA LEU A 23 -13.22 0.62 21.62
C LEU A 23 -11.86 0.61 22.35
N LEU A 24 -11.03 -0.41 22.12
CA LEU A 24 -9.68 -0.48 22.70
C LEU A 24 -8.74 0.59 22.13
N HIS A 25 -8.96 1.01 20.88
CA HIS A 25 -8.18 2.09 20.26
C HIS A 25 -8.69 3.50 20.63
N LEU A 26 -9.86 3.61 21.29
CA LEU A 26 -10.48 4.90 21.65
C LEU A 26 -9.54 5.85 22.41
N PRO A 27 -8.73 5.40 23.40
CA PRO A 27 -7.76 6.26 24.06
C PRO A 27 -6.70 6.81 23.11
N GLY A 28 -6.36 6.07 22.05
CA GLY A 28 -5.42 6.51 21.02
C GLY A 28 -5.91 7.71 20.22
N HIS A 29 -7.22 7.98 20.20
CA HIS A 29 -7.77 9.18 19.55
C HIS A 29 -7.54 10.47 20.35
N LEU A 30 -7.09 10.38 21.61
CA LEU A 30 -6.65 11.54 22.38
C LEU A 30 -5.32 12.11 21.86
N VAL A 31 -4.51 11.28 21.21
CA VAL A 31 -3.26 11.71 20.58
C VAL A 31 -3.59 12.30 19.21
N PRO A 32 -3.20 13.57 18.93
CA PRO A 32 -3.48 14.21 17.65
C PRO A 32 -3.01 13.35 16.47
N PHE A 33 -3.89 13.21 15.48
CA PHE A 33 -3.65 12.51 14.19
C PHE A 33 -3.40 11.00 14.27
N LEU A 34 -3.32 10.40 15.46
CA LEU A 34 -3.04 8.97 15.59
C LEU A 34 -4.17 8.11 15.01
N GLY A 35 -5.43 8.50 15.21
CA GLY A 35 -6.58 7.85 14.57
C GLY A 35 -6.52 7.90 13.03
N GLN A 36 -6.01 9.00 12.47
CA GLN A 36 -5.83 9.16 11.02
C GLN A 36 -4.71 8.24 10.53
N ALA A 37 -3.58 8.21 11.24
CA ALA A 37 -2.47 7.33 10.94
C ALA A 37 -2.88 5.84 11.00
N TYR A 38 -3.65 5.46 12.01
CA TYR A 38 -4.21 4.12 12.15
C TYR A 38 -5.15 3.79 10.99
N SER A 39 -6.06 4.70 10.61
CA SER A 39 -6.95 4.51 9.46
C SER A 39 -6.18 4.29 8.16
N ARG A 40 -5.11 5.07 7.93
CA ARG A 40 -4.24 4.86 6.77
C ARG A 40 -3.50 3.52 6.81
N ALA A 41 -3.03 3.09 7.98
CA ALA A 41 -2.37 1.80 8.15
C ALA A 41 -3.32 0.62 7.85
N ARG A 42 -4.60 0.74 8.23
CA ARG A 42 -5.64 -0.27 7.92
C ARG A 42 -5.77 -0.50 6.42
N GLU A 43 -5.87 0.57 5.64
CA GLU A 43 -5.96 0.51 4.17
C GLU A 43 -4.73 -0.18 3.57
N LEU A 44 -3.52 0.14 4.05
CA LEU A 44 -2.28 -0.49 3.57
C LEU A 44 -2.22 -1.98 3.92
N THR A 45 -2.70 -2.39 5.10
CA THR A 45 -2.82 -3.81 5.46
C THR A 45 -3.80 -4.53 4.52
N CYS A 46 -4.97 -3.94 4.27
CA CYS A 46 -5.96 -4.50 3.36
C CYS A 46 -5.45 -4.55 1.90
N ASP A 47 -4.68 -3.56 1.45
CA ASP A 47 -4.02 -3.58 0.14
C ASP A 47 -3.08 -4.79 0.00
N ARG A 48 -2.28 -5.08 1.02
CA ARG A 48 -1.38 -6.24 1.03
C ARG A 48 -2.15 -7.56 0.93
N ILE A 49 -3.22 -7.70 1.71
CA ILE A 49 -4.10 -8.88 1.66
C ILE A 49 -4.74 -8.98 0.26
N GLY A 50 -5.22 -7.86 -0.29
CA GLY A 50 -5.73 -7.77 -1.65
C GLY A 50 -4.71 -8.23 -2.69
N LEU A 51 -3.44 -7.86 -2.55
CA LEU A 51 -2.37 -8.33 -3.42
C LEU A 51 -2.17 -9.84 -3.29
N VAL A 52 -2.04 -10.37 -2.08
CA VAL A 52 -1.89 -11.83 -1.84
C VAL A 52 -3.02 -12.62 -2.48
N VAL A 53 -4.26 -12.19 -2.27
CA VAL A 53 -5.46 -12.85 -2.82
C VAL A 53 -5.50 -12.74 -4.35
N SER A 54 -5.07 -11.61 -4.91
CA SER A 54 -5.05 -11.44 -6.36
C SER A 54 -3.95 -12.22 -7.06
N GLY A 55 -2.81 -12.43 -6.38
CA GLY A 55 -1.60 -13.03 -6.93
C GLY A 55 -0.91 -12.22 -8.06
N ASP A 56 -1.35 -10.99 -8.31
CA ASP A 56 -0.86 -10.19 -9.44
C ASP A 56 -0.70 -8.71 -9.04
N LEU A 57 0.55 -8.26 -8.97
CA LEU A 57 0.91 -6.89 -8.62
C LEU A 57 0.39 -5.88 -9.65
N ARG A 58 0.45 -6.20 -10.94
CA ARG A 58 -0.01 -5.30 -12.00
C ARG A 58 -1.52 -5.15 -11.91
N ALA A 59 -2.27 -6.24 -11.79
CA ALA A 59 -3.71 -6.22 -11.63
C ALA A 59 -4.14 -5.45 -10.37
N SER A 60 -3.41 -5.61 -9.26
CA SER A 60 -3.65 -4.88 -8.01
C SER A 60 -3.46 -3.37 -8.17
N ARG A 61 -2.35 -2.95 -8.78
CA ARG A 61 -2.08 -1.53 -9.06
C ARG A 61 -3.10 -0.94 -10.02
N THR A 62 -3.53 -1.69 -11.05
CA THR A 62 -4.58 -1.28 -11.98
C THR A 62 -5.96 -1.21 -11.32
N ALA A 63 -6.24 -2.02 -10.30
CA ALA A 63 -7.48 -1.90 -9.52
C ALA A 63 -7.50 -0.60 -8.70
N LEU A 64 -6.38 -0.19 -8.11
CA LEU A 64 -6.29 1.12 -7.42
C LEU A 64 -6.41 2.30 -8.39
N GLN A 65 -5.89 2.19 -9.61
CA GLN A 65 -6.07 3.21 -10.64
C GLN A 65 -7.53 3.34 -11.09
N MET A 66 -8.26 2.22 -11.17
CA MET A 66 -9.69 2.23 -11.47
C MET A 66 -10.48 3.09 -10.48
N LEU A 67 -10.10 3.06 -9.18
CA LEU A 67 -10.71 3.91 -8.16
C LEU A 67 -10.43 5.41 -8.40
N ALA A 68 -9.29 5.74 -8.99
CA ALA A 68 -8.92 7.12 -9.30
C ALA A 68 -9.66 7.66 -10.53
N CYS A 69 -9.74 6.87 -11.61
CA CYS A 69 -10.31 7.32 -12.88
C CYS A 69 -11.81 7.03 -13.03
N GLY A 70 -12.37 6.12 -12.24
CA GLY A 70 -13.80 5.75 -12.26
C GLY A 70 -14.30 5.13 -13.57
N SER A 71 -13.42 4.85 -14.53
CA SER A 71 -13.78 4.39 -15.88
C SER A 71 -12.88 3.26 -16.33
N ALA A 72 -13.47 2.11 -16.66
CA ALA A 72 -12.75 0.93 -17.12
C ALA A 72 -12.01 1.20 -18.45
N ARG A 73 -12.64 1.99 -19.35
CA ARG A 73 -12.03 2.43 -20.61
C ARG A 73 -10.79 3.28 -20.37
N LEU A 74 -10.85 4.23 -19.43
CA LEU A 74 -9.69 5.06 -19.10
C LEU A 74 -8.61 4.26 -18.37
N ASN A 75 -9.02 3.39 -17.44
CA ASN A 75 -8.10 2.55 -16.68
C ASN A 75 -7.27 1.62 -17.58
N ALA A 76 -7.86 1.10 -18.66
CA ALA A 76 -7.17 0.30 -19.66
C ALA A 76 -6.05 1.06 -20.39
N GLN A 77 -6.12 2.40 -20.42
CA GLN A 77 -5.11 3.27 -21.04
C GLN A 77 -4.12 3.84 -20.02
N MET A 78 -4.35 3.65 -18.72
CA MET A 78 -3.47 4.17 -17.68
C MET A 78 -2.21 3.32 -17.52
N ASN A 79 -1.09 4.00 -17.29
CA ASN A 79 0.17 3.37 -16.94
C ASN A 79 0.35 3.37 -15.40
N PRO A 80 0.44 2.20 -14.75
CA PRO A 80 0.61 2.10 -13.30
C PRO A 80 1.86 2.77 -12.73
N ALA A 81 2.96 2.83 -13.49
CA ALA A 81 4.19 3.48 -13.07
C ALA A 81 4.07 5.00 -13.21
N ALA A 82 3.45 5.48 -14.29
CA ALA A 82 3.19 6.91 -14.47
C ALA A 82 2.23 7.44 -13.38
N PHE A 83 1.17 6.69 -13.06
CA PHE A 83 0.25 7.03 -11.97
C PHE A 83 0.96 7.11 -10.62
N GLU A 84 1.85 6.15 -10.30
CA GLU A 84 2.69 6.24 -9.10
C GLU A 84 3.58 7.49 -9.10
N ALA A 85 4.21 7.80 -10.24
CA ALA A 85 5.10 8.95 -10.37
C ALA A 85 4.39 10.30 -10.13
N GLN A 86 3.07 10.37 -10.29
CA GLN A 86 2.28 11.56 -9.95
C GLN A 86 2.40 11.94 -8.47
N GLU A 87 2.77 11.00 -7.59
CA GLU A 87 3.06 11.29 -6.19
C GLU A 87 4.13 12.38 -6.02
N ARG A 88 5.13 12.40 -6.91
CA ARG A 88 6.24 13.36 -6.87
C ARG A 88 5.83 14.77 -7.28
N MET A 89 4.68 14.90 -7.96
CA MET A 89 4.13 16.19 -8.38
C MET A 89 3.27 16.85 -7.29
N VAL A 90 2.99 16.15 -6.19
CA VAL A 90 2.21 16.72 -5.09
C VAL A 90 3.09 17.70 -4.30
N PRO A 91 2.70 18.98 -4.16
CA PRO A 91 3.48 19.96 -3.43
C PRO A 91 3.71 19.52 -1.98
N SER A 92 4.94 19.65 -1.47
CA SER A 92 5.33 19.09 -0.17
C SER A 92 4.45 19.55 0.99
N THR A 93 4.17 20.86 1.08
CA THR A 93 3.38 21.45 2.17
C THR A 93 1.91 21.03 2.11
N ALA A 94 1.25 21.24 0.97
CA ALA A 94 -0.12 20.80 0.76
C ALA A 94 -0.28 19.29 0.89
N GLY A 95 0.68 18.52 0.36
CA GLY A 95 0.72 17.07 0.44
C GLY A 95 0.90 16.55 1.87
N PHE A 96 1.67 17.25 2.71
CA PHE A 96 1.80 16.96 4.14
C PHE A 96 0.51 17.24 4.89
N ILE A 97 -0.10 18.41 4.68
CA ILE A 97 -1.39 18.79 5.29
C ILE A 97 -2.46 17.76 4.92
N LEU A 98 -2.64 17.48 3.63
CA LEU A 98 -3.60 16.47 3.18
C LEU A 98 -3.31 15.10 3.78
N HIS A 99 -2.04 14.74 3.93
CA HIS A 99 -1.66 13.45 4.52
C HIS A 99 -2.00 13.36 6.00
N ILE A 100 -1.70 14.37 6.81
CA ILE A 100 -1.89 14.30 8.27
C ILE A 100 -3.39 14.28 8.62
N PHE A 101 -4.21 15.04 7.90
CA PHE A 101 -5.64 15.16 8.14
C PHE A 101 -6.50 14.06 7.49
N SER A 102 -6.03 13.40 6.42
CA SER A 102 -6.83 12.36 5.73
C SER A 102 -6.87 11.01 6.47
N HIS A 103 -8.06 10.41 6.55
CA HIS A 103 -8.25 9.03 7.01
C HIS A 103 -7.74 8.00 5.98
N TYR A 104 -7.70 8.37 4.70
CA TYR A 104 -7.36 7.48 3.60
C TYR A 104 -6.02 7.89 2.96
N PRO A 105 -5.11 6.94 2.70
CA PRO A 105 -3.90 7.24 1.95
C PRO A 105 -4.26 7.56 0.50
N ARG A 106 -3.54 8.51 -0.10
CA ARG A 106 -3.69 8.84 -1.52
C ARG A 106 -3.42 7.61 -2.37
N LEU A 107 -4.23 7.39 -3.42
CA LEU A 107 -4.15 6.20 -4.27
C LEU A 107 -2.75 6.02 -4.89
N THR A 108 -2.09 7.11 -5.27
CA THR A 108 -0.70 7.12 -5.76
C THR A 108 0.29 6.51 -4.75
N ARG A 109 0.16 6.82 -3.46
CA ARG A 109 0.96 6.22 -2.39
C ARG A 109 0.61 4.76 -2.14
N ARG A 110 -0.66 4.38 -2.24
CA ARG A 110 -1.10 2.97 -2.10
C ARG A 110 -0.48 2.10 -3.21
N VAL A 111 -0.48 2.61 -4.44
CA VAL A 111 0.18 1.96 -5.59
C VAL A 111 1.68 1.79 -5.35
N LYS A 112 2.38 2.83 -4.85
CA LYS A 112 3.79 2.75 -4.45
C LYS A 112 4.03 1.70 -3.37
N ALA A 113 3.26 1.76 -2.29
CA ALA A 113 3.39 0.87 -1.13
C ALA A 113 3.16 -0.61 -1.49
N LEU A 114 2.24 -0.90 -2.43
CA LEU A 114 2.08 -2.25 -2.97
C LEU A 114 3.31 -2.73 -3.73
N GLY A 115 3.91 -1.85 -4.54
CA GLY A 115 5.14 -2.16 -5.26
C GLY A 115 6.30 -2.48 -4.32
N GLU A 116 6.47 -1.66 -3.29
CA GLU A 116 7.49 -1.84 -2.26
C GLU A 116 7.28 -3.10 -1.41
N TRP A 117 6.01 -3.48 -1.14
CA TRP A 117 5.70 -4.64 -0.31
C TRP A 117 5.69 -5.98 -1.07
N SER A 118 5.49 -5.96 -2.40
CA SER A 118 5.28 -7.16 -3.21
C SER A 118 6.29 -8.26 -2.88
N PRO A 119 5.85 -9.51 -2.64
CA PRO A 119 6.74 -10.63 -2.32
C PRO A 119 7.91 -10.81 -3.32
N ASP A 120 7.66 -10.55 -4.61
CA ASP A 120 8.69 -10.62 -5.65
C ASP A 120 9.77 -9.54 -5.49
N ALA A 121 9.39 -8.34 -5.02
CA ALA A 121 10.34 -7.26 -4.72
C ALA A 121 11.20 -7.62 -3.51
N ASN A 122 10.60 -8.22 -2.48
CA ASN A 122 11.33 -8.70 -1.30
C ASN A 122 12.29 -9.85 -1.63
N ASN A 123 11.87 -10.80 -2.49
CA ASN A 123 12.75 -11.87 -2.96
C ASN A 123 13.88 -11.34 -3.86
N SER A 124 13.62 -10.32 -4.68
CA SER A 124 14.64 -9.67 -5.51
C SER A 124 15.66 -8.90 -4.65
N ALA A 125 15.19 -8.16 -3.65
CA ALA A 125 16.07 -7.48 -2.69
C ALA A 125 16.89 -8.49 -1.85
N ALA A 126 16.26 -9.56 -1.36
CA ALA A 126 16.94 -10.61 -0.60
C ALA A 126 17.97 -11.38 -1.44
N SER A 127 17.68 -11.64 -2.72
CA SER A 127 18.64 -12.26 -3.64
C SER A 127 19.80 -11.34 -3.99
N GLN A 128 19.56 -10.03 -4.20
CA GLN A 128 20.61 -9.04 -4.41
C GLN A 128 21.53 -8.89 -3.19
N LEU A 129 20.97 -8.88 -1.98
CA LEU A 129 21.73 -8.85 -0.72
C LEU A 129 22.55 -10.13 -0.50
N ARG A 130 22.00 -11.30 -0.88
CA ARG A 130 22.77 -12.56 -0.86
C ARG A 130 23.93 -12.52 -1.86
N GLN A 131 23.71 -12.02 -3.08
CA GLN A 131 24.77 -11.91 -4.09
C GLN A 131 25.86 -10.92 -3.68
N SER A 132 25.51 -9.78 -3.06
CA SER A 132 26.50 -8.84 -2.54
C SER A 132 27.26 -9.39 -1.34
N ALA A 133 26.61 -10.16 -0.46
CA ALA A 133 27.29 -10.87 0.64
C ALA A 133 28.28 -11.93 0.13
N ILE A 134 27.90 -12.74 -0.86
CA ILE A 134 28.78 -13.73 -1.51
C ILE A 134 29.99 -13.05 -2.19
N ARG A 135 29.79 -11.85 -2.75
CA ARG A 135 30.86 -11.07 -3.41
C ARG A 135 31.89 -10.50 -2.42
N VAL A 136 31.54 -10.37 -1.13
CA VAL A 136 32.39 -9.73 -0.11
C VAL A 136 33.21 -10.75 0.69
N GLU A 137 32.91 -12.06 0.62
CA GLU A 137 33.77 -13.06 1.25
C GLU A 137 35.13 -13.12 0.51
N PRO A 138 36.25 -12.74 1.17
CA PRO A 138 37.57 -12.96 0.58
C PRO A 138 37.79 -14.46 0.51
N GLN A 139 38.20 -14.94 -0.66
CA GLN A 139 38.69 -16.31 -0.83
C GLN A 139 39.93 -16.45 0.06
N LEU A 140 39.75 -16.99 1.27
CA LEU A 140 40.83 -17.36 2.16
C LEU A 140 41.50 -18.60 1.55
N SER A 141 42.52 -18.34 0.73
CA SER A 141 43.50 -19.32 0.26
C SER A 141 44.59 -19.55 1.29
#